data_AF-A0A2W1L401-F1
#
_entry.id   AF-A0A2W1L401-F1
#
_cell.length_a   1.000
_cell.length_b   1.000
_cell.length_c   1.000
_cell.angle_alpha   90.00
_cell.angle_beta   90.00
_cell.angle_gamma   90.00
#
_symmetry.space_group_name_H-M   'P 1'
#
loop_
_entity.id
_entity.type
_entity.pdbx_description
1 polymer ?
#
loop_
_entity_poly.entity_id
_entity_poly.type
_entity_poly.pdbx_seq_one_letter_code
_entity_poly.pdbx_strand_id
1 'polypeptide(L)'
;MTKAAEPLKLDRTAVKELAAAWKQLLLPGQAAPSVWLEAAAPLGTLTEEEAENGPAASLWYPPDLPGDAYDAIIHRIRGETQRHNRNNVTRTEAYRAVYSRCPELHWAMLAHMVSRNGGWNMTDLQGEWLPRLLGLDKREPTFQFLERANWLIFGDAYPQLLLYEASLRYGRDLSRLLPAFGVSRFMQPVWAQFWRRRDPVPLTISLIVNEQHVIEKRVVQHPYYQKKVLGTLFFGMQSLLQLNQVVFPYHLEPAAYLEKQDGRQRGSDLRLAGLVLESFGSLKERIEFGKRLYAMLFGIPEVREGVHQFARQVRHTGSRSDYAPHLFAPLRHGPPQRPYRERLSGLRLRPQAEALYSPRLADAWPDCSADPAEPGDWFAASSAVTPYFGELRMPLSFEMTNEYGFGLSKVEMAVLTAQEIGVARSRL
;
A
#
# COMPACT_ATOMS: atom_id res chain seq x y z
N MET A 1 12.33 -4.82 -29.67
CA MET A 1 13.61 -4.44 -29.00
C MET A 1 13.28 -3.96 -27.60
N THR A 2 13.61 -4.74 -26.58
CA THR A 2 13.44 -4.36 -25.18
C THR A 2 14.35 -3.17 -24.90
N LYS A 3 13.82 -2.02 -24.47
CA LYS A 3 14.67 -0.91 -24.02
C LYS A 3 15.49 -1.40 -22.82
N ALA A 4 16.79 -1.09 -22.80
CA ALA A 4 17.65 -1.44 -21.69
C ALA A 4 17.11 -0.81 -20.38
N ALA A 5 17.35 -1.47 -19.25
CA ALA A 5 17.04 -0.89 -17.95
C ALA A 5 17.78 0.45 -17.78
N GLU A 6 17.11 1.43 -17.22
CA GLU A 6 17.62 2.77 -16.92
C GLU A 6 17.63 2.94 -15.39
N PRO A 7 18.72 2.56 -14.70
CA PRO A 7 18.76 2.60 -13.25
C PRO A 7 18.49 4.02 -12.73
N LEU A 8 17.57 4.13 -11.78
CA LEU A 8 17.31 5.37 -11.08
C LEU A 8 18.56 5.83 -10.33
N LYS A 9 18.92 7.10 -10.52
CA LYS A 9 20.10 7.70 -9.88
C LYS A 9 19.67 8.48 -8.66
N LEU A 10 20.30 8.19 -7.52
CA LEU A 10 20.12 8.97 -6.30
C LEU A 10 21.17 10.09 -6.26
N ASP A 11 20.73 11.34 -6.32
CA ASP A 11 21.62 12.49 -6.29
C ASP A 11 22.30 12.63 -4.91
N ARG A 12 23.62 12.44 -4.88
CA ARG A 12 24.42 12.53 -3.65
C ARG A 12 24.37 13.90 -3.00
N THR A 13 24.18 14.97 -3.77
CA THR A 13 24.05 16.33 -3.23
C THR A 13 22.71 16.47 -2.51
N ALA A 14 21.63 15.99 -3.13
CA ALA A 14 20.31 15.96 -2.51
C ALA A 14 20.30 15.16 -1.19
N VAL A 15 20.97 14.00 -1.17
CA VAL A 15 21.10 13.18 0.04
C VAL A 15 21.90 13.90 1.14
N LYS A 16 23.00 14.58 0.80
CA LYS A 16 23.79 15.37 1.76
C LYS A 16 22.98 16.52 2.37
N GLU A 17 22.20 17.23 1.54
CA GLU A 17 21.30 18.28 1.99
C GLU A 17 20.25 17.76 2.99
N LEU A 18 19.60 16.62 2.69
CA LEU A 18 18.64 15.99 3.60
C LEU A 18 19.29 15.55 4.91
N ALA A 19 20.45 14.90 4.83
CA ALA A 19 21.19 14.47 6.01
C ALA A 19 21.57 15.65 6.92
N ALA A 20 21.93 16.79 6.34
CA ALA A 20 22.20 18.01 7.10
C ALA A 20 20.92 18.57 7.74
N ALA A 21 19.82 18.66 6.98
CA ALA A 21 18.54 19.17 7.49
C ALA A 21 17.98 18.30 8.63
N TRP A 22 18.05 16.98 8.50
CA TRP A 22 17.65 16.05 9.55
C TRP A 22 18.50 16.17 10.82
N LYS A 23 19.80 16.45 10.71
CA LYS A 23 20.64 16.74 11.88
C LYS A 23 20.23 18.03 12.57
N GLN A 24 19.87 19.07 11.80
CA GLN A 24 19.41 20.33 12.36
C GLN A 24 18.11 20.18 13.17
N LEU A 25 17.16 19.36 12.68
CA LEU A 25 15.90 19.07 13.39
C LEU A 25 16.06 18.41 14.77
N LEU A 26 17.26 17.90 15.06
CA LEU A 26 17.58 17.19 16.31
C LEU A 26 18.44 18.03 17.26
N LEU A 27 18.79 19.28 16.89
CA LEU A 27 19.57 20.17 17.75
C LEU A 27 18.72 20.72 18.92
N PRO A 28 19.26 20.79 20.15
CA PRO A 28 18.56 21.39 21.29
C PRO A 28 18.22 22.86 21.03
N GLY A 29 17.00 23.29 21.36
CA GLY A 29 16.57 24.69 21.23
C GLY A 29 15.85 25.04 19.92
N GLN A 30 15.87 24.15 18.92
CA GLN A 30 14.80 24.13 17.93
C GLN A 30 13.64 23.36 18.55
N ALA A 31 12.71 24.08 19.18
CA ALA A 31 11.46 23.47 19.58
C ALA A 31 10.92 22.71 18.35
N ALA A 32 10.64 21.41 18.51
CA ALA A 32 9.59 20.82 17.68
C ALA A 32 8.42 21.81 17.78
N PRO A 33 7.82 22.27 16.66
CA PRO A 33 6.67 23.15 16.76
C PRO A 33 5.74 22.54 17.81
N SER A 34 5.47 23.29 18.88
CA SER A 34 4.72 22.85 20.05
C SER A 34 3.27 22.61 19.62
N VAL A 35 3.06 21.50 18.92
CA VAL A 35 1.80 21.05 18.35
C VAL A 35 1.77 19.52 18.45
N TRP A 36 2.04 19.01 19.65
CA TRP A 36 1.47 17.74 20.08
C TRP A 36 0.10 18.08 20.65
N LEU A 37 -0.89 18.22 19.76
CA LEU A 37 -2.27 18.26 20.22
C LEU A 37 -2.60 16.89 20.82
N GLU A 38 -3.14 16.94 22.03
CA GLU A 38 -3.78 15.82 22.71
C GLU A 38 -4.66 15.04 21.73
N ALA A 39 -4.66 13.72 21.90
CA ALA A 39 -5.43 12.80 21.11
C ALA A 39 -6.84 13.33 20.85
N ALA A 40 -7.25 13.30 19.58
CA ALA A 40 -8.59 13.62 19.14
C ALA A 40 -9.62 12.96 20.05
N ALA A 41 -10.36 13.77 20.81
CA ALA A 41 -11.60 13.33 21.42
C ALA A 41 -12.55 12.83 20.30
N PRO A 42 -13.36 11.79 20.55
CA PRO A 42 -14.41 11.41 19.60
C PRO A 42 -15.29 12.62 19.35
N LEU A 43 -15.72 12.83 18.10
CA LEU A 43 -16.72 13.84 17.72
C LEU A 43 -18.04 13.56 18.45
N GLY A 44 -18.13 13.99 19.70
CA GLY A 44 -19.36 14.32 20.39
C GLY A 44 -19.73 15.76 20.04
N THR A 45 -21.02 16.00 19.87
CA THR A 45 -21.63 17.29 19.51
C THR A 45 -21.04 18.45 20.31
N LEU A 46 -20.25 19.30 19.65
CA LEU A 46 -19.83 20.59 20.20
C LEU A 46 -21.06 21.50 20.25
N THR A 47 -21.41 21.95 21.44
CA THR A 47 -22.40 23.01 21.65
C THR A 47 -21.76 24.37 21.36
N GLU A 48 -22.53 25.32 20.83
CA GLU A 48 -22.07 26.63 20.35
C GLU A 48 -21.33 27.50 21.39
N GLU A 49 -21.35 27.14 22.68
CA GLU A 49 -20.66 27.88 23.76
C GLU A 49 -19.16 27.54 23.94
N GLU A 50 -18.63 26.45 23.36
CA GLU A 50 -17.20 26.08 23.52
C GLU A 50 -16.28 26.71 22.45
N ALA A 51 -16.84 27.43 21.48
CA ALA A 51 -16.10 28.02 20.37
C ALA A 51 -15.33 29.32 20.72
N GLU A 52 -15.65 29.97 21.84
CA GLU A 52 -15.13 31.33 22.10
C GLU A 52 -13.90 31.42 23.03
N ASN A 53 -13.47 30.36 23.73
CA ASN A 53 -12.41 30.49 24.75
C ASN A 53 -11.34 29.37 24.80
N GLY A 54 -11.00 28.73 23.67
CA GLY A 54 -9.84 27.83 23.58
C GLY A 54 -8.54 28.55 23.18
N PRO A 55 -7.36 28.23 23.75
CA PRO A 55 -6.11 28.88 23.35
C PRO A 55 -5.75 28.45 21.92
N ALA A 56 -5.74 29.41 21.00
CA ALA A 56 -5.27 29.21 19.64
C ALA A 56 -3.78 28.82 19.66
N ALA A 57 -3.50 27.52 19.57
CA ALA A 57 -2.16 27.02 19.31
C ALA A 57 -1.75 27.50 17.91
N SER A 58 -0.88 28.51 17.87
CA SER A 58 -0.49 29.19 16.64
C SER A 58 0.31 28.25 15.74
N LEU A 59 -0.36 27.68 14.74
CA LEU A 59 0.29 27.25 13.51
C LEU A 59 0.98 28.50 12.94
N TRP A 60 2.31 28.52 12.92
CA TRP A 60 3.06 29.64 12.34
C TRP A 60 2.80 29.68 10.83
N TYR A 61 1.80 30.47 10.44
CA TYR A 61 1.43 30.71 9.06
C TYR A 61 2.45 31.66 8.41
N PRO A 62 2.99 31.33 7.23
CA PRO A 62 3.72 32.31 6.43
C PRO A 62 2.81 33.54 6.18
N PRO A 63 3.35 34.77 6.25
CA PRO A 63 2.54 35.99 6.38
C PRO A 63 1.74 36.42 5.14
N ASP A 64 1.72 35.66 4.04
CA ASP A 64 1.22 36.15 2.73
C ASP A 64 -0.08 35.49 2.24
N LEU A 65 -0.62 34.50 2.95
CA LEU A 65 -2.00 34.07 2.74
C LEU A 65 -2.86 34.56 3.90
N PRO A 66 -4.10 35.02 3.63
CA PRO A 66 -5.10 35.22 4.68
C PRO A 66 -5.13 34.00 5.63
N GLY A 67 -5.17 34.22 6.95
CA GLY A 67 -5.05 33.14 7.95
C GLY A 67 -6.10 32.04 7.76
N ASP A 68 -7.31 32.41 7.33
CA ASP A 68 -8.41 31.52 6.98
C ASP A 68 -8.09 30.59 5.79
N ALA A 69 -7.21 31.00 4.86
CA ALA A 69 -6.84 30.20 3.70
C ALA A 69 -6.04 28.96 4.10
N TYR A 70 -5.19 29.04 5.12
CA TYR A 70 -4.43 27.88 5.58
C TYR A 70 -5.32 26.87 6.31
N ASP A 71 -6.21 27.36 7.17
CA ASP A 71 -7.21 26.52 7.84
C ASP A 71 -8.10 25.83 6.81
N ALA A 72 -8.56 26.54 5.78
CA ALA A 72 -9.35 25.97 4.68
C ALA A 72 -8.59 24.87 3.92
N ILE A 73 -7.29 25.03 3.67
CA ILE A 73 -6.45 23.99 3.06
C ILE A 73 -6.39 22.75 3.96
N ILE A 74 -6.12 22.94 5.26
CA ILE A 74 -6.03 21.85 6.24
C ILE A 74 -7.36 21.10 6.34
N HIS A 75 -8.47 21.82 6.51
CA HIS A 75 -9.81 21.23 6.60
C HIS A 75 -10.17 20.45 5.34
N ARG A 76 -9.91 21.00 4.14
CA ARG A 76 -10.15 20.29 2.87
C ARG A 76 -9.34 19.00 2.80
N ILE A 77 -8.05 19.06 3.09
CA ILE A 77 -7.16 17.89 3.02
C ILE A 77 -7.57 16.82 4.04
N ARG A 78 -7.94 17.20 5.26
CA ARG A 78 -8.45 16.26 6.27
C ARG A 78 -9.74 15.58 5.81
N GLY A 79 -10.70 16.35 5.29
CA GLY A 79 -11.96 15.82 4.78
C GLY A 79 -11.78 14.84 3.61
N GLU A 80 -10.95 15.20 2.64
CA GLU A 80 -10.60 14.32 1.51
C GLU A 80 -9.87 13.05 1.97
N THR A 81 -8.93 13.19 2.91
CA THR A 81 -8.22 12.05 3.49
C THR A 81 -9.18 11.11 4.20
N GLN A 82 -10.07 11.62 5.06
CA GLN A 82 -11.07 10.79 5.74
C GLN A 82 -12.01 10.09 4.77
N ARG A 83 -12.50 10.81 3.75
CA ARG A 83 -13.38 10.26 2.71
C ARG A 83 -12.74 9.11 1.94
N HIS A 84 -11.47 9.26 1.54
CA HIS A 84 -10.77 8.26 0.76
C HIS A 84 -10.13 7.14 1.61
N ASN A 85 -9.90 7.36 2.90
CA ASN A 85 -9.41 6.35 3.84
C ASN A 85 -10.48 5.34 4.31
N ARG A 86 -11.64 5.30 3.63
CA ARG A 86 -12.76 4.42 3.97
C ARG A 86 -12.41 2.93 3.89
N ASN A 87 -11.80 2.49 2.79
CA ASN A 87 -11.36 1.10 2.61
C ASN A 87 -10.23 1.00 1.57
N ASN A 88 -9.69 -0.21 1.36
CA ASN A 88 -8.56 -0.39 0.45
C ASN A 88 -8.89 0.10 -0.98
N VAL A 89 -10.08 -0.20 -1.51
CA VAL A 89 -10.47 0.21 -2.87
C VAL A 89 -10.44 1.72 -3.05
N THR A 90 -11.00 2.49 -2.10
CA THR A 90 -11.04 3.96 -2.20
C THR A 90 -9.65 4.57 -2.05
N ARG A 91 -8.81 4.02 -1.18
CA ARG A 91 -7.42 4.45 -0.98
C ARG A 91 -6.57 4.22 -2.22
N THR A 92 -6.62 3.00 -2.76
CA THR A 92 -5.87 2.60 -3.95
C THR A 92 -6.22 3.49 -5.14
N GLU A 93 -7.50 3.79 -5.36
CA GLU A 93 -7.93 4.67 -6.45
C GLU A 93 -7.50 6.12 -6.23
N ALA A 94 -7.50 6.61 -4.99
CA ALA A 94 -7.04 7.97 -4.67
C ALA A 94 -5.56 8.18 -5.02
N TYR A 95 -4.70 7.18 -4.79
CA TYR A 95 -3.30 7.21 -5.24
C TYR A 95 -3.17 7.30 -6.77
N ARG A 96 -3.96 6.50 -7.52
CA ARG A 96 -3.99 6.56 -8.99
C ARG A 96 -4.39 7.93 -9.49
N ALA A 97 -5.42 8.51 -8.87
CA ALA A 97 -5.97 9.79 -9.25
C ALA A 97 -4.94 10.92 -9.04
N VAL A 98 -4.24 10.92 -7.90
CA VAL A 98 -3.13 11.86 -7.64
C VAL A 98 -2.01 11.69 -8.66
N TYR A 99 -1.53 10.45 -8.89
CA TYR A 99 -0.46 10.21 -9.85
C TYR A 99 -0.81 10.68 -11.27
N SER A 100 -2.07 10.51 -11.68
CA SER A 100 -2.54 10.95 -12.99
C SER A 100 -2.48 12.48 -13.16
N ARG A 101 -2.57 13.24 -12.06
CA ARG A 101 -2.46 14.72 -12.07
C ARG A 101 -1.04 15.21 -11.83
N CYS A 102 -0.25 14.47 -11.07
CA CYS A 102 1.13 14.78 -10.70
C CYS A 102 2.04 13.55 -10.94
N PRO A 103 2.40 13.26 -12.21
CA PRO A 103 3.19 12.07 -12.56
C PRO A 103 4.61 12.10 -11.99
N GLU A 104 5.12 13.24 -11.53
CA GLU A 104 6.37 13.35 -10.79
C GLU A 104 6.29 12.74 -9.39
N LEU A 105 5.10 12.49 -8.84
CA LEU A 105 4.90 11.79 -7.56
C LEU A 105 5.00 10.27 -7.76
N HIS A 106 6.18 9.76 -8.11
CA HIS A 106 6.40 8.33 -8.38
C HIS A 106 5.86 7.40 -7.28
N TRP A 107 6.00 7.80 -6.01
CA TRP A 107 5.45 7.05 -4.87
C TRP A 107 3.94 6.79 -4.99
N ALA A 108 3.15 7.70 -5.56
CA ALA A 108 1.71 7.52 -5.71
C ALA A 108 1.37 6.35 -6.66
N MET A 109 2.09 6.18 -7.77
CA MET A 109 1.92 4.99 -8.64
C MET A 109 2.41 3.72 -7.95
N LEU A 110 3.53 3.78 -7.24
CA LEU A 110 4.02 2.63 -6.46
C LEU A 110 2.99 2.20 -5.41
N ALA A 111 2.48 3.14 -4.61
CA ALA A 111 1.48 2.90 -3.58
C ALA A 111 0.17 2.38 -4.18
N HIS A 112 -0.27 2.90 -5.33
CA HIS A 112 -1.40 2.35 -6.07
C HIS A 112 -1.19 0.86 -6.35
N MET A 113 -0.06 0.48 -6.94
CA MET A 113 0.20 -0.90 -7.36
C MET A 113 0.44 -1.86 -6.19
N VAL A 114 1.14 -1.43 -5.14
CA VAL A 114 1.31 -2.21 -3.91
C VAL A 114 -0.04 -2.38 -3.18
N SER A 115 -0.85 -1.33 -3.12
CA SER A 115 -2.17 -1.36 -2.46
C SER A 115 -3.16 -2.29 -3.16
N ARG A 116 -3.04 -2.47 -4.49
CA ARG A 116 -3.81 -3.50 -5.23
C ARG A 116 -3.53 -4.92 -4.74
N ASN A 117 -2.25 -5.23 -4.50
CA ASN A 117 -1.85 -6.51 -3.91
C ASN A 117 -2.40 -6.63 -2.47
N GLY A 118 -2.39 -5.55 -1.70
CA GLY A 118 -3.05 -5.52 -0.39
C GLY A 118 -4.55 -5.83 -0.48
N GLY A 119 -5.24 -5.33 -1.50
CA GLY A 119 -6.66 -5.56 -1.72
C GLY A 119 -7.00 -7.03 -1.94
N TRP A 120 -6.29 -7.73 -2.84
CA TRP A 120 -6.57 -9.16 -3.03
C TRP A 120 -6.16 -10.03 -1.86
N ASN A 121 -5.17 -9.58 -1.08
CA ASN A 121 -4.73 -10.31 0.10
C ASN A 121 -5.84 -10.30 1.15
N MET A 122 -6.59 -9.18 1.22
CA MET A 122 -7.79 -9.07 2.05
C MET A 122 -8.94 -9.93 1.53
N THR A 123 -9.25 -9.90 0.23
CA THR A 123 -10.39 -10.66 -0.31
C THR A 123 -10.15 -12.16 -0.39
N ASP A 124 -8.90 -12.59 -0.56
CA ASP A 124 -8.53 -14.01 -0.59
C ASP A 124 -8.89 -14.73 0.70
N LEU A 125 -8.90 -14.01 1.83
CA LEU A 125 -9.37 -14.53 3.12
C LEU A 125 -10.83 -15.00 3.02
N GLN A 126 -11.64 -14.45 2.12
CA GLN A 126 -13.01 -14.89 1.84
C GLN A 126 -13.15 -15.58 0.47
N GLY A 127 -12.03 -15.84 -0.21
CA GLY A 127 -11.98 -16.38 -1.57
C GLY A 127 -12.22 -17.89 -1.66
N GLU A 128 -11.70 -18.51 -2.72
CA GLU A 128 -11.93 -19.94 -2.98
C GLU A 128 -11.24 -20.87 -1.96
N TRP A 129 -10.00 -20.55 -1.57
CA TRP A 129 -9.14 -21.49 -0.84
C TRP A 129 -8.95 -21.19 0.63
N LEU A 130 -8.70 -19.94 1.03
CA LEU A 130 -8.36 -19.65 2.43
C LEU A 130 -9.46 -20.00 3.43
N PRO A 131 -10.77 -19.85 3.12
CA PRO A 131 -11.83 -20.37 3.99
C PRO A 131 -11.81 -21.89 4.21
N ARG A 132 -11.13 -22.65 3.33
CA ARG A 132 -10.96 -24.11 3.48
C ARG A 132 -9.74 -24.47 4.34
N LEU A 133 -8.82 -23.54 4.52
CA LEU A 133 -7.58 -23.71 5.28
C LEU A 133 -7.66 -23.06 6.67
N LEU A 134 -8.40 -21.95 6.79
CA LEU A 134 -8.43 -21.08 7.96
C LEU A 134 -9.86 -20.84 8.45
N GLY A 135 -10.06 -21.01 9.76
CA GLY A 135 -11.27 -20.55 10.45
C GLY A 135 -11.35 -19.02 10.48
N LEU A 136 -12.55 -18.50 10.76
CA LEU A 136 -12.77 -17.05 10.89
C LEU A 136 -11.89 -16.43 12.00
N ASP A 137 -11.61 -17.19 13.05
CA ASP A 137 -10.73 -16.83 14.18
C ASP A 137 -9.31 -16.42 13.78
N LYS A 138 -8.85 -16.86 12.60
CA LYS A 138 -7.56 -16.46 12.00
C LYS A 138 -7.73 -15.44 10.89
N ARG A 139 -8.80 -15.55 10.11
CA ARG A 139 -9.01 -14.71 8.93
C ARG A 139 -9.36 -13.27 9.30
N GLU A 140 -10.22 -13.08 10.30
CA GLU A 140 -10.62 -11.74 10.77
C GLU A 140 -9.43 -10.94 11.33
N PRO A 141 -8.59 -11.48 12.25
CA PRO A 141 -7.40 -10.76 12.69
C PRO A 141 -6.42 -10.47 11.56
N THR A 142 -6.29 -11.37 10.58
CA THR A 142 -5.42 -11.16 9.41
C THR A 142 -5.95 -10.01 8.54
N PHE A 143 -7.27 -9.95 8.32
CA PHE A 143 -7.91 -8.83 7.63
C PHE A 143 -7.68 -7.52 8.39
N GLN A 144 -7.94 -7.49 9.69
CA GLN A 144 -7.74 -6.30 10.54
C GLN A 144 -6.29 -5.81 10.52
N PHE A 145 -5.32 -6.73 10.53
CA PHE A 145 -3.91 -6.40 10.41
C PHE A 145 -3.60 -5.70 9.08
N LEU A 146 -4.06 -6.26 7.95
CA LEU A 146 -3.87 -5.67 6.63
C LEU A 146 -4.60 -4.33 6.49
N GLU A 147 -5.81 -4.23 7.03
CA GLU A 147 -6.64 -3.01 6.97
C GLU A 147 -6.04 -1.90 7.82
N ARG A 148 -5.64 -2.18 9.06
CA ARG A 148 -4.99 -1.21 9.95
C ARG A 148 -3.69 -0.69 9.35
N ALA A 149 -2.86 -1.56 8.78
CA ALA A 149 -1.64 -1.14 8.10
C ALA A 149 -1.95 -0.16 6.96
N ASN A 150 -2.82 -0.56 6.02
CA ASN A 150 -3.19 0.27 4.88
C ASN A 150 -3.87 1.59 5.27
N TRP A 151 -4.69 1.57 6.33
CA TRP A 151 -5.36 2.75 6.86
C TRP A 151 -4.38 3.77 7.44
N LEU A 152 -3.40 3.32 8.22
CA LEU A 152 -2.36 4.18 8.80
C LEU A 152 -1.44 4.76 7.73
N ILE A 153 -1.02 3.93 6.77
CA ILE A 153 -0.17 4.34 5.65
C ILE A 153 -0.86 5.44 4.84
N PHE A 154 -2.14 5.26 4.51
CA PHE A 154 -2.89 6.25 3.74
C PHE A 154 -3.16 7.52 4.53
N GLY A 155 -3.54 7.40 5.80
CA GLY A 155 -3.77 8.54 6.69
C GLY A 155 -2.54 9.43 6.86
N ASP A 156 -1.33 8.85 6.82
CA ASP A 156 -0.07 9.59 6.85
C ASP A 156 0.34 10.14 5.48
N ALA A 157 0.34 9.30 4.43
CA ALA A 157 0.96 9.68 3.15
C ALA A 157 0.06 10.54 2.25
N TYR A 158 -1.24 10.22 2.18
CA TYR A 158 -2.17 10.90 1.28
C TYR A 158 -2.31 12.41 1.53
N PRO A 159 -2.43 12.92 2.77
CA PRO A 159 -2.47 14.36 2.99
C PRO A 159 -1.20 15.08 2.54
N GLN A 160 -0.04 14.41 2.57
CA GLN A 160 1.22 14.98 2.05
C GLN A 160 1.15 15.19 0.53
N LEU A 161 0.56 14.23 -0.19
CA LEU A 161 0.37 14.35 -1.64
C LEU A 161 -0.60 15.48 -1.99
N LEU A 162 -1.73 15.58 -1.26
CA LEU A 162 -2.69 16.67 -1.47
C LEU A 162 -2.10 18.04 -1.11
N LEU A 163 -1.19 18.08 -0.12
CA LEU A 163 -0.48 19.31 0.26
C LEU A 163 0.49 19.75 -0.84
N TYR A 164 1.11 18.81 -1.54
CA TYR A 164 1.90 19.11 -2.74
C TYR A 164 1.03 19.65 -3.88
N GLU A 165 -0.14 19.06 -4.16
CA GLU A 165 -1.08 19.62 -5.15
C GLU A 165 -1.53 21.04 -4.78
N ALA A 166 -1.79 21.28 -3.49
CA ALA A 166 -2.08 22.63 -3.00
C ALA A 166 -0.87 23.57 -3.20
N SER A 167 0.34 23.11 -2.90
CA SER A 167 1.58 23.87 -3.10
C SER A 167 1.73 24.31 -4.56
N LEU A 168 1.46 23.40 -5.51
CA LEU A 168 1.45 23.72 -6.94
C LEU A 168 0.40 24.78 -7.27
N ARG A 169 -0.83 24.64 -6.76
CA ARG A 169 -1.93 25.59 -6.99
C ARG A 169 -1.63 27.00 -6.48
N TYR A 170 -1.01 27.11 -5.31
CA TYR A 170 -0.66 28.40 -4.69
C TYR A 170 0.73 28.90 -5.10
N GLY A 171 1.48 28.15 -5.92
CA GLY A 171 2.80 28.54 -6.39
C GLY A 171 3.87 28.65 -5.29
N ARG A 172 3.68 27.99 -4.14
CA ARG A 172 4.61 28.07 -2.99
C ARG A 172 4.70 26.76 -2.23
N ASP A 173 5.82 26.56 -1.54
CA ASP A 173 6.02 25.42 -0.64
C ASP A 173 5.13 25.53 0.60
N LEU A 174 4.22 24.56 0.78
CA LEU A 174 3.35 24.44 1.95
C LEU A 174 3.78 23.32 2.91
N SER A 175 4.97 22.71 2.73
CA SER A 175 5.46 21.59 3.56
C SER A 175 5.52 21.88 5.07
N ARG A 176 5.53 23.16 5.47
CA ARG A 176 5.42 23.55 6.89
C ARG A 176 4.08 23.18 7.53
N LEU A 177 3.04 22.91 6.74
CA LEU A 177 1.72 22.49 7.25
C LEU A 177 1.64 20.98 7.54
N LEU A 178 2.68 20.20 7.21
CA LEU A 178 2.72 18.76 7.47
C LEU A 178 2.41 18.34 8.93
N PRO A 179 2.88 19.07 9.97
CA PRO A 179 2.54 18.76 11.36
C PRO A 179 1.04 18.79 11.65
N ALA A 180 0.25 19.61 10.92
CA ALA A 180 -1.21 19.66 11.08
C ALA A 180 -1.90 18.34 10.67
N PHE A 181 -1.20 17.44 9.97
CA PHE A 181 -1.68 16.12 9.58
C PHE A 181 -1.04 14.98 10.40
N GLY A 182 -0.26 15.30 11.45
CA GLY A 182 0.44 14.31 12.27
C GLY A 182 1.63 13.64 11.57
N VAL A 183 2.07 14.18 10.43
CA VAL A 183 3.18 13.65 9.65
C VAL A 183 4.49 13.91 10.39
N SER A 184 5.37 12.90 10.41
CA SER A 184 6.68 12.98 11.06
C SER A 184 7.50 14.18 10.58
N ARG A 185 8.22 14.83 11.51
CA ARG A 185 9.14 15.93 11.17
C ARG A 185 10.21 15.52 10.16
N PHE A 186 10.47 14.22 10.02
CA PHE A 186 11.33 13.63 9.00
C PHE A 186 10.97 14.09 7.58
N MET A 187 9.67 14.20 7.28
CA MET A 187 9.18 14.48 5.92
C MET A 187 9.20 15.95 5.53
N GLN A 188 9.27 16.89 6.47
CA GLN A 188 9.24 18.32 6.15
C GLN A 188 10.45 18.77 5.30
N PRO A 189 11.71 18.47 5.66
CA PRO A 189 12.86 18.76 4.79
C PRO A 189 12.79 18.07 3.44
N VAL A 190 12.20 16.87 3.38
CA VAL A 190 12.06 16.08 2.16
C VAL A 190 11.13 16.79 1.16
N TRP A 191 9.94 17.19 1.60
CA TRP A 191 9.01 17.92 0.75
C TRP A 191 9.53 19.29 0.34
N ALA A 192 10.19 20.01 1.26
CA ALA A 192 10.84 21.28 0.94
C ALA A 192 11.93 21.12 -0.12
N GLN A 193 12.73 20.04 -0.06
CA GLN A 193 13.72 19.74 -1.08
C GLN A 193 13.05 19.35 -2.40
N PHE A 194 12.02 18.49 -2.38
CA PHE A 194 11.30 18.09 -3.59
C PHE A 194 10.68 19.30 -4.30
N TRP A 195 10.10 20.25 -3.55
CA TRP A 195 9.58 21.50 -4.11
C TRP A 195 10.65 22.28 -4.90
N ARG A 196 11.90 22.32 -4.42
CA ARG A 196 13.01 23.02 -5.08
C ARG A 196 13.62 22.23 -6.24
N ARG A 197 13.85 20.93 -6.05
CA ARG A 197 14.64 20.10 -6.99
C ARG A 197 13.78 19.35 -8.01
N ARG A 198 12.52 19.08 -7.68
CA ARG A 198 11.60 18.20 -8.44
C ARG A 198 12.19 16.81 -8.73
N ASP A 199 13.06 16.32 -7.83
CA ASP A 199 13.69 15.01 -7.94
C ASP A 199 12.82 13.95 -7.21
N PRO A 200 12.19 13.01 -7.94
CA PRO A 200 11.27 12.04 -7.34
C PRO A 200 11.99 10.95 -6.56
N VAL A 201 13.30 10.73 -6.78
CA VAL A 201 14.01 9.60 -6.18
C VAL A 201 14.18 9.77 -4.67
N PRO A 202 14.74 10.88 -4.13
CA PRO A 202 14.81 11.10 -2.69
C PRO A 202 13.43 11.17 -2.01
N LEU A 203 12.43 11.78 -2.67
CA LEU A 203 11.06 11.84 -2.15
C LEU A 203 10.46 10.44 -1.98
N THR A 204 10.55 9.61 -3.01
CA THR A 204 9.95 8.27 -3.00
C THR A 204 10.62 7.35 -1.97
N ILE A 205 11.95 7.39 -1.87
CA ILE A 205 12.67 6.64 -0.82
C ILE A 205 12.26 7.13 0.56
N SER A 206 12.16 8.44 0.77
CA SER A 206 11.71 9.00 2.06
C SER A 206 10.29 8.60 2.43
N LEU A 207 9.34 8.63 1.49
CA LEU A 207 7.97 8.17 1.74
C LEU A 207 7.93 6.68 2.10
N ILE A 208 8.73 5.83 1.44
CA ILE A 208 8.88 4.41 1.81
C ILE A 208 9.43 4.27 3.23
N VAL A 209 10.50 5.01 3.57
CA VAL A 209 11.08 4.99 4.92
C VAL A 209 10.05 5.43 5.95
N ASN A 210 9.33 6.54 5.71
CA ASN A 210 8.33 7.08 6.62
C ASN A 210 7.20 6.08 6.87
N GLU A 211 6.61 5.56 5.79
CA GLU A 211 5.54 4.56 5.82
C GLU A 211 5.91 3.37 6.71
N GLN A 212 7.10 2.80 6.48
CA GLN A 212 7.52 1.60 7.17
C GLN A 212 7.81 1.83 8.65
N HIS A 213 8.24 3.04 9.04
CA HIS A 213 8.38 3.41 10.45
C HIS A 213 7.04 3.74 11.12
N VAL A 214 6.09 4.34 10.39
CA VAL A 214 4.74 4.65 10.90
C VAL A 214 4.04 3.37 11.38
N ILE A 215 4.11 2.30 10.58
CA ILE A 215 3.46 1.02 10.90
C ILE A 215 4.26 0.13 11.87
N GLU A 216 5.56 0.38 12.06
CA GLU A 216 6.43 -0.50 12.84
C GLU A 216 5.90 -0.71 14.27
N LYS A 217 5.74 0.38 15.04
CA LYS A 217 5.23 0.27 16.41
C LYS A 217 3.72 0.01 16.45
N ARG A 218 2.97 0.64 15.55
CA ARG A 218 1.50 0.67 15.56
C ARG A 218 0.84 -0.62 15.08
N VAL A 219 1.55 -1.40 14.26
CA VAL A 219 1.01 -2.61 13.63
C VAL A 219 1.95 -3.78 13.79
N VAL A 220 3.20 -3.65 13.35
CA VAL A 220 4.15 -4.78 13.30
C VAL A 220 4.48 -5.26 14.71
N GLN A 221 4.79 -4.34 15.63
CA GLN A 221 5.13 -4.66 17.02
C GLN A 221 3.90 -4.72 17.94
N HIS A 222 2.70 -4.45 17.42
CA HIS A 222 1.50 -4.40 18.24
C HIS A 222 1.20 -5.80 18.84
N PRO A 223 1.06 -5.94 20.18
CA PRO A 223 0.96 -7.25 20.83
C PRO A 223 -0.19 -8.13 20.31
N TYR A 224 -1.33 -7.52 19.97
CA TYR A 224 -2.46 -8.23 19.38
C TYR A 224 -2.08 -8.89 18.06
N TYR A 225 -1.47 -8.15 17.12
CA TYR A 225 -1.12 -8.67 15.80
C TYR A 225 0.08 -9.63 15.85
N GLN A 226 1.04 -9.38 16.73
CA GLN A 226 2.13 -10.32 17.02
C GLN A 226 1.57 -11.68 17.44
N LYS A 227 0.62 -11.71 18.38
CA LYS A 227 0.01 -12.94 18.88
C LYS A 227 -0.94 -13.59 17.87
N LYS A 228 -1.82 -12.82 17.23
CA LYS A 228 -2.93 -13.35 16.43
C LYS A 228 -2.57 -13.59 14.97
N VAL A 229 -1.62 -12.83 14.42
CA VAL A 229 -1.31 -12.84 12.99
C VAL A 229 0.13 -13.26 12.77
N LEU A 230 1.11 -12.44 13.13
CA LEU A 230 2.50 -12.66 12.78
C LEU A 230 3.03 -13.98 13.35
N GLY A 231 2.80 -14.26 14.63
CA GLY A 231 3.19 -15.53 15.25
C GLY A 231 2.57 -16.74 14.55
N THR A 232 1.33 -16.64 14.03
CA THR A 232 0.67 -17.73 13.30
C THR A 232 1.20 -17.85 11.86
N LEU A 233 1.54 -16.73 11.22
CA LEU A 233 2.07 -16.69 9.85
C LEU A 233 3.53 -17.17 9.76
N PHE A 234 4.34 -16.92 10.79
CA PHE A 234 5.74 -17.36 10.87
C PHE A 234 5.90 -18.89 10.90
N PHE A 235 4.86 -19.66 11.25
CA PHE A 235 4.85 -21.13 11.14
C PHE A 235 4.62 -21.63 9.69
N GLY A 236 5.17 -20.94 8.69
CA GLY A 236 5.15 -21.36 7.27
C GLY A 236 3.87 -21.04 6.51
N MET A 237 2.91 -20.34 7.11
CA MET A 237 1.64 -20.00 6.44
C MET A 237 1.74 -18.77 5.55
N GLN A 238 2.70 -17.87 5.80
CA GLN A 238 2.86 -16.64 5.01
C GLN A 238 2.99 -16.89 3.49
N SER A 239 3.76 -17.92 3.11
CA SER A 239 3.92 -18.33 1.70
C SER A 239 2.67 -19.01 1.14
N LEU A 240 1.93 -19.74 1.98
CA LEU A 240 0.65 -20.36 1.63
C LEU A 240 -0.48 -19.34 1.45
N LEU A 241 -0.41 -18.18 2.11
CA LEU A 241 -1.39 -17.10 1.92
C LEU A 241 -0.99 -16.12 0.81
N GLN A 242 0.17 -16.33 0.17
CA GLN A 242 0.75 -15.44 -0.84
C GLN A 242 0.93 -13.97 -0.38
N LEU A 243 0.90 -13.72 0.93
CA LEU A 243 1.04 -12.38 1.50
C LEU A 243 2.45 -11.79 1.33
N ASN A 244 3.42 -12.63 0.97
CA ASN A 244 4.81 -12.26 0.82
C ASN A 244 5.21 -11.86 -0.60
N GLN A 245 4.31 -11.96 -1.58
CA GLN A 245 4.59 -11.56 -2.95
C GLN A 245 3.91 -10.23 -3.27
N VAL A 246 4.62 -9.35 -3.95
CA VAL A 246 4.04 -8.14 -4.56
C VAL A 246 4.35 -8.18 -6.05
N VAL A 247 3.30 -8.20 -6.87
CA VAL A 247 3.39 -8.32 -8.32
C VAL A 247 2.59 -7.24 -9.04
N PHE A 248 3.08 -6.82 -10.20
CA PHE A 248 2.54 -5.78 -11.06
C PHE A 248 2.36 -6.35 -12.47
N PRO A 249 1.13 -6.33 -13.04
CA PRO A 249 0.92 -6.68 -14.43
C PRO A 249 1.58 -5.63 -15.32
N TYR A 250 2.48 -6.06 -16.19
CA TYR A 250 3.15 -5.18 -17.15
C TYR A 250 2.95 -5.62 -18.60
N HIS A 251 2.25 -6.73 -18.81
CA HIS A 251 1.76 -7.11 -20.12
C HIS A 251 0.36 -7.70 -19.97
N LEU A 252 -0.59 -7.10 -20.69
CA LEU A 252 -1.95 -7.58 -20.81
C LEU A 252 -2.34 -7.47 -22.27
N GLU A 253 -2.51 -8.61 -22.93
CA GLU A 253 -3.19 -8.66 -24.22
C GLU A 253 -4.65 -8.20 -24.04
N PRO A 254 -5.13 -7.19 -24.80
CA PRO A 254 -6.51 -6.71 -24.73
C PRO A 254 -7.54 -7.83 -24.95
N ALA A 255 -7.17 -8.86 -25.70
CA ALA A 255 -7.99 -10.03 -25.98
C ALA A 255 -8.36 -10.87 -24.73
N ALA A 256 -7.64 -10.75 -23.61
CA ALA A 256 -8.01 -11.44 -22.37
C ALA A 256 -9.29 -10.87 -21.72
N TYR A 257 -9.69 -9.66 -22.10
CA TYR A 257 -10.91 -8.97 -21.63
C TYR A 257 -11.99 -8.85 -22.73
N LEU A 258 -11.69 -9.24 -23.96
CA LEU A 258 -12.59 -9.22 -25.10
C LEU A 258 -13.02 -10.65 -25.42
N GLU A 259 -14.27 -10.96 -25.07
CA GLU A 259 -15.09 -12.13 -25.44
C GLU A 259 -14.44 -13.50 -25.68
N LYS A 260 -14.95 -14.49 -24.94
CA LYS A 260 -14.84 -15.93 -25.19
C LYS A 260 -15.54 -16.33 -26.51
N GLN A 261 -15.06 -15.90 -27.69
CA GLN A 261 -15.80 -16.19 -28.92
C GLN A 261 -15.63 -17.62 -29.48
N ASP A 262 -14.61 -18.41 -29.11
CA ASP A 262 -14.37 -19.70 -29.79
C ASP A 262 -14.18 -20.93 -28.89
N GLY A 263 -14.51 -20.87 -27.59
CA GLY A 263 -14.41 -22.02 -26.68
C GLY A 263 -12.98 -22.57 -26.47
N ARG A 264 -11.97 -22.01 -27.15
CA ARG A 264 -10.55 -22.29 -26.96
C ARG A 264 -9.98 -21.24 -26.00
N GLN A 265 -9.58 -21.66 -24.80
CA GLN A 265 -8.78 -20.83 -23.91
C GLN A 265 -7.44 -20.52 -24.58
N ARG A 266 -7.30 -19.36 -25.23
CA ARG A 266 -5.96 -18.78 -25.41
C ARG A 266 -5.43 -18.50 -24.00
N GLY A 267 -4.28 -19.08 -23.67
CA GLY A 267 -3.62 -18.79 -22.41
C GLY A 267 -3.41 -17.28 -22.32
N SER A 268 -3.67 -16.67 -21.16
CA SER A 268 -3.39 -15.25 -21.03
C SER A 268 -1.89 -15.04 -21.14
N ASP A 269 -1.44 -14.06 -21.92
CA ASP A 269 -0.08 -13.53 -21.86
C ASP A 269 0.08 -12.61 -20.64
N LEU A 270 -0.43 -13.04 -19.48
CA LEU A 270 -0.23 -12.36 -18.20
C LEU A 270 1.27 -12.39 -17.90
N ARG A 271 1.89 -11.21 -17.89
CA ARG A 271 3.26 -11.06 -17.40
C ARG A 271 3.27 -10.20 -16.16
N LEU A 272 3.87 -10.74 -15.10
CA LEU A 272 3.94 -10.15 -13.77
C LEU A 272 5.38 -9.80 -13.42
N ALA A 273 5.60 -8.55 -13.04
CA ALA A 273 6.86 -8.08 -12.50
C ALA A 273 6.70 -7.92 -10.99
N GLY A 274 7.64 -8.37 -10.18
CA GLY A 274 7.46 -8.28 -8.74
C GLY A 274 8.63 -8.81 -7.95
N LEU A 275 8.42 -8.91 -6.64
CA LEU A 275 9.40 -9.40 -5.69
C LEU A 275 8.71 -10.20 -4.59
N VAL A 276 9.50 -11.03 -3.91
CA VAL A 276 9.09 -11.77 -2.71
C VAL A 276 9.81 -11.17 -1.50
N LEU A 277 9.05 -10.88 -0.45
CA LEU A 277 9.54 -10.48 0.85
C LEU A 277 9.79 -11.74 1.68
N GLU A 278 10.94 -11.84 2.34
CA GLU A 278 11.30 -13.02 3.14
C GLU A 278 10.81 -12.87 4.58
N SER A 279 11.11 -11.75 5.25
CA SER A 279 10.70 -11.47 6.62
C SER A 279 9.99 -10.13 6.78
N PHE A 280 8.67 -10.20 6.91
CA PHE A 280 7.86 -9.01 7.20
C PHE A 280 8.19 -8.38 8.56
N GLY A 281 8.73 -9.14 9.52
CA GLY A 281 9.12 -8.60 10.82
C GLY A 281 10.30 -7.63 10.78
N SER A 282 11.10 -7.63 9.71
CA SER A 282 12.30 -6.81 9.58
C SER A 282 12.01 -5.45 8.95
N LEU A 283 12.06 -4.37 9.75
CA LEU A 283 11.89 -3.00 9.25
C LEU A 283 12.86 -2.68 8.09
N LYS A 284 14.14 -3.04 8.24
CA LYS A 284 15.16 -2.83 7.21
C LYS A 284 14.80 -3.54 5.91
N GLU A 285 14.34 -4.79 6.01
CA GLU A 285 13.98 -5.57 4.84
C GLU A 285 12.77 -4.98 4.13
N ARG A 286 11.73 -4.58 4.85
CA ARG A 286 10.55 -3.95 4.24
C ARG A 286 10.89 -2.64 3.53
N ILE A 287 11.78 -1.83 4.09
CA ILE A 287 12.27 -0.60 3.45
C ILE A 287 13.04 -0.92 2.17
N GLU A 288 14.00 -1.84 2.21
CA GLU A 288 14.76 -2.24 1.02
C GLU A 288 13.89 -2.94 -0.04
N PHE A 289 12.88 -3.69 0.39
CA PHE A 289 11.88 -4.30 -0.49
C PHE A 289 11.09 -3.23 -1.24
N GLY A 290 10.56 -2.22 -0.54
CA GLY A 290 9.87 -1.09 -1.17
C GLY A 290 10.78 -0.32 -2.14
N LYS A 291 12.04 -0.10 -1.77
CA LYS A 291 13.04 0.53 -2.66
C LYS A 291 13.29 -0.29 -3.91
N ARG A 292 13.40 -1.62 -3.82
CA ARG A 292 13.60 -2.50 -4.98
C ARG A 292 12.37 -2.55 -5.88
N LEU A 293 11.15 -2.53 -5.32
CA LEU A 293 9.92 -2.38 -6.10
C LEU A 293 9.89 -1.04 -6.84
N TYR A 294 10.32 0.05 -6.19
CA TYR A 294 10.44 1.35 -6.83
C TYR A 294 11.46 1.32 -7.99
N ALA A 295 12.65 0.79 -7.74
CA ALA A 295 13.71 0.65 -8.74
C ALA A 295 13.25 -0.17 -9.95
N MET A 296 12.55 -1.29 -9.71
CA MET A 296 11.95 -2.11 -10.75
C MET A 296 10.89 -1.35 -11.55
N LEU A 297 9.93 -0.73 -10.86
CA LEU A 297 8.78 -0.06 -11.47
C LEU A 297 9.19 1.12 -12.34
N PHE A 298 10.16 1.93 -11.93
CA PHE A 298 10.54 3.15 -12.64
C PHE A 298 11.88 3.06 -13.39
N GLY A 299 12.70 2.05 -13.11
CA GLY A 299 13.98 1.81 -13.77
C GLY A 299 13.92 0.80 -14.92
N ILE A 300 12.81 0.09 -15.11
CA ILE A 300 12.62 -0.84 -16.24
C ILE A 300 11.51 -0.29 -17.14
N PRO A 301 11.83 0.25 -18.34
CA PRO A 301 10.83 0.88 -19.19
C PRO A 301 9.65 -0.03 -19.57
N GLU A 302 9.90 -1.32 -19.84
CA GLU A 302 8.81 -2.26 -20.16
C GLU A 302 7.84 -2.44 -18.99
N VAL A 303 8.36 -2.53 -17.76
CA VAL A 303 7.54 -2.67 -16.55
C VAL A 303 6.75 -1.38 -16.31
N ARG A 304 7.41 -0.22 -16.36
CA ARG A 304 6.78 1.08 -16.13
C ARG A 304 5.62 1.33 -17.10
N GLU A 305 5.89 1.16 -18.39
CA GLU A 305 4.92 1.44 -19.45
C GLU A 305 3.74 0.46 -19.39
N GLY A 306 4.01 -0.82 -19.15
CA GLY A 306 3.00 -1.86 -18.97
C GLY A 306 2.09 -1.62 -17.76
N VAL A 307 2.70 -1.29 -16.62
CA VAL A 307 1.97 -0.99 -15.39
C VAL A 307 1.10 0.25 -15.52
N HIS A 308 1.58 1.30 -16.20
CA HIS A 308 0.77 2.46 -16.50
C HIS A 308 -0.44 2.14 -17.38
N GLN A 309 -0.28 1.28 -18.40
CA GLN A 309 -1.40 0.83 -19.21
C GLN A 309 -2.40 0.02 -18.38
N PHE A 310 -1.92 -0.94 -17.59
CA PHE A 310 -2.74 -1.74 -16.70
C PHE A 310 -3.57 -0.88 -15.74
N ALA A 311 -2.91 0.01 -15.00
CA ALA A 311 -3.55 0.87 -14.00
C ALA A 311 -4.62 1.79 -14.63
N ARG A 312 -4.46 2.16 -15.90
CA ARG A 312 -5.45 2.96 -16.65
C ARG A 312 -6.65 2.14 -17.11
N GLN A 313 -6.44 0.90 -17.53
CA GLN A 313 -7.47 0.07 -18.16
C GLN A 313 -8.28 -0.75 -17.14
N VAL A 314 -7.65 -1.18 -16.05
CA VAL A 314 -8.26 -2.09 -15.08
C VAL A 314 -8.60 -1.34 -13.82
N ARG A 315 -9.88 -1.26 -13.50
CA ARG A 315 -10.38 -0.73 -12.23
C ARG A 315 -10.01 -1.67 -11.08
N HIS A 316 -9.52 -1.12 -9.98
CA HIS A 316 -9.28 -1.89 -8.75
C HIS A 316 -10.60 -2.20 -8.03
N THR A 317 -10.80 -3.47 -7.68
CA THR A 317 -11.95 -3.98 -6.93
C THR A 317 -11.54 -4.72 -5.66
N GLY A 318 -10.25 -4.95 -5.47
CA GLY A 318 -9.72 -5.86 -4.46
C GLY A 318 -9.68 -7.31 -4.93
N SER A 319 -10.28 -7.70 -6.05
CA SER A 319 -10.30 -9.09 -6.49
C SER A 319 -9.05 -9.49 -7.29
N ARG A 320 -8.66 -10.77 -7.23
CA ARG A 320 -7.70 -11.35 -8.19
C ARG A 320 -8.17 -11.35 -9.63
N SER A 321 -9.49 -11.24 -9.86
CA SER A 321 -10.03 -11.10 -11.21
C SER A 321 -9.56 -9.82 -11.90
N ASP A 322 -9.09 -8.82 -11.13
CA ASP A 322 -8.50 -7.61 -11.70
C ASP A 322 -7.22 -7.92 -12.50
N TYR A 323 -6.46 -8.95 -12.11
CA TYR A 323 -5.20 -9.29 -12.78
C TYR A 323 -5.35 -10.50 -13.69
N ALA A 324 -6.14 -11.50 -13.27
CA ALA A 324 -6.27 -12.79 -13.94
C ALA A 324 -7.74 -13.20 -14.09
N PRO A 325 -8.54 -12.46 -14.90
CA PRO A 325 -9.97 -12.76 -15.12
C PRO A 325 -10.22 -14.12 -15.80
N HIS A 326 -9.19 -14.70 -16.41
CA HIS A 326 -9.23 -16.04 -17.00
C HIS A 326 -9.13 -17.16 -15.95
N LEU A 327 -8.67 -16.86 -14.72
CA LEU A 327 -8.61 -17.80 -13.60
C LEU A 327 -9.66 -17.53 -12.54
N PHE A 328 -9.97 -16.25 -12.29
CA PHE A 328 -10.80 -15.83 -11.16
C PHE A 328 -12.09 -15.13 -11.61
N ALA A 329 -13.15 -15.32 -10.82
CA ALA A 329 -14.41 -14.62 -10.98
C ALA A 329 -14.89 -14.01 -9.64
N PRO A 330 -15.46 -12.79 -9.65
CA PRO A 330 -15.96 -12.13 -8.46
C PRO A 330 -17.28 -12.69 -7.95
N LEU A 331 -18.01 -13.43 -8.78
CA LEU A 331 -19.29 -14.04 -8.44
C LEU A 331 -19.17 -15.56 -8.56
N ARG A 332 -19.73 -16.28 -7.60
CA ARG A 332 -19.88 -17.74 -7.70
C ARG A 332 -21.12 -18.07 -8.55
N HIS A 333 -21.00 -19.09 -9.40
CA HIS A 333 -22.13 -19.64 -10.17
C HIS A 333 -22.85 -20.80 -9.46
N GLY A 334 -22.41 -21.17 -8.24
CA GLY A 334 -23.00 -22.23 -7.43
C GLY A 334 -22.38 -22.33 -6.04
N PRO A 335 -22.92 -23.20 -5.16
CA PRO A 335 -22.37 -23.41 -3.83
C PRO A 335 -20.93 -23.98 -3.91
N PRO A 336 -20.08 -23.75 -2.89
CA PRO A 336 -18.72 -24.27 -2.87
C PRO A 336 -18.72 -25.81 -2.98
N GLN A 337 -18.03 -26.34 -3.99
CA GLN A 337 -17.90 -27.78 -4.19
C GLN A 337 -17.22 -28.47 -3.00
N ARG A 338 -17.76 -29.62 -2.59
CA ARG A 338 -17.25 -30.51 -1.54
C ARG A 338 -17.42 -31.97 -1.99
N PRO A 339 -16.34 -32.77 -2.11
CA PRO A 339 -14.94 -32.40 -1.93
C PRO A 339 -14.46 -31.35 -2.97
N TYR A 340 -13.47 -30.54 -2.59
CA TYR A 340 -12.75 -29.70 -3.54
C TYR A 340 -12.01 -30.58 -4.55
N ARG A 341 -12.06 -30.20 -5.83
CA ARG A 341 -11.33 -30.84 -6.92
C ARG A 341 -10.34 -29.85 -7.47
N GLU A 342 -9.16 -30.34 -7.83
CA GLU A 342 -8.10 -29.56 -8.46
C GLU A 342 -8.60 -28.90 -9.76
N ARG A 343 -8.35 -27.60 -9.90
CA ARG A 343 -8.85 -26.77 -11.00
C ARG A 343 -7.75 -26.05 -11.75
N LEU A 344 -6.53 -25.96 -11.22
CA LEU A 344 -5.40 -25.36 -11.93
C LEU A 344 -4.52 -26.39 -12.65
N SER A 345 -3.89 -25.90 -13.70
CA SER A 345 -2.72 -26.48 -14.36
C SER A 345 -1.79 -25.32 -14.67
N GLY A 346 -0.93 -24.98 -13.70
CA GLY A 346 -0.17 -23.73 -13.71
C GLY A 346 -1.11 -22.51 -13.70
N LEU A 347 -0.87 -21.55 -14.60
CA LEU A 347 -1.74 -20.37 -14.80
C LEU A 347 -2.88 -20.61 -15.79
N ARG A 348 -3.45 -21.83 -15.81
CA ARG A 348 -4.63 -22.15 -16.63
C ARG A 348 -5.62 -22.95 -15.81
N LEU A 349 -6.90 -22.77 -16.11
CA LEU A 349 -7.96 -23.64 -15.60
C LEU A 349 -7.91 -24.98 -16.34
N ARG A 350 -8.14 -26.08 -15.63
CA ARG A 350 -8.33 -27.40 -16.24
C ARG A 350 -9.58 -27.40 -17.13
N PRO A 351 -9.66 -28.30 -18.13
CA PRO A 351 -10.86 -28.44 -18.95
C PRO A 351 -12.10 -28.62 -18.08
N GLN A 352 -13.17 -27.87 -18.37
CA GLN A 352 -14.44 -27.88 -17.64
C GLN A 352 -14.38 -27.37 -16.19
N ALA A 353 -13.22 -26.91 -15.70
CA ALA A 353 -13.15 -26.22 -14.41
C ALA A 353 -13.81 -24.84 -14.52
N GLU A 354 -14.66 -24.51 -13.56
CA GLU A 354 -15.18 -23.14 -13.39
C GLU A 354 -14.02 -22.17 -13.06
N ALA A 355 -14.30 -20.85 -13.01
CA ALA A 355 -13.36 -19.85 -12.50
C ALA A 355 -13.32 -19.81 -10.95
N LEU A 356 -12.14 -19.67 -10.37
CA LEU A 356 -11.92 -19.63 -8.92
C LEU A 356 -12.60 -18.40 -8.32
N TYR A 357 -13.28 -18.56 -7.20
CA TYR A 357 -13.93 -17.43 -6.55
C TYR A 357 -12.90 -16.47 -5.94
N SER A 358 -12.98 -15.19 -6.32
CA SER A 358 -12.23 -14.10 -5.70
C SER A 358 -13.14 -12.88 -5.60
N PRO A 359 -13.79 -12.65 -4.43
CA PRO A 359 -14.79 -11.60 -4.28
C PRO A 359 -14.21 -10.19 -4.47
N ARG A 360 -15.07 -9.21 -4.68
CA ARG A 360 -14.69 -7.79 -4.51
C ARG A 360 -14.58 -7.47 -3.02
N LEU A 361 -13.86 -6.42 -2.67
CA LEU A 361 -13.66 -6.05 -1.26
C LEU A 361 -14.99 -5.85 -0.51
N ALA A 362 -15.93 -5.11 -1.11
CA ALA A 362 -17.23 -4.81 -0.50
C ALA A 362 -18.12 -6.05 -0.31
N ASP A 363 -17.89 -7.11 -1.09
CA ASP A 363 -18.61 -8.38 -0.97
C ASP A 363 -17.95 -9.31 0.07
N ALA A 364 -16.65 -9.10 0.34
CA ALA A 364 -15.86 -9.90 1.26
C ALA A 364 -15.90 -9.36 2.71
N TRP A 365 -15.82 -8.04 2.86
CA TRP A 365 -15.67 -7.38 4.15
C TRP A 365 -16.45 -6.06 4.19
N PRO A 366 -17.15 -5.75 5.29
CA PRO A 366 -17.72 -4.43 5.48
C PRO A 366 -16.62 -3.37 5.70
N ASP A 367 -16.96 -2.11 5.43
CA ASP A 367 -16.11 -1.00 5.83
C ASP A 367 -15.94 -0.99 7.36
N CYS A 368 -14.71 -0.79 7.82
CA CYS A 368 -14.38 -0.81 9.24
C CYS A 368 -14.14 0.61 9.76
N SER A 369 -14.69 0.93 10.93
CA SER A 369 -14.22 2.09 11.69
C SER A 369 -12.84 1.80 12.24
N ALA A 370 -11.86 2.64 11.90
CA ALA A 370 -10.52 2.54 12.46
C ALA A 370 -10.36 3.53 13.62
N ASP A 371 -9.70 3.06 14.69
CA ASP A 371 -9.27 3.96 15.76
C ASP A 371 -8.33 5.03 15.21
N PRO A 372 -8.29 6.23 15.82
CA PRO A 372 -7.28 7.23 15.47
C PRO A 372 -5.86 6.65 15.49
N ALA A 373 -4.97 7.22 14.68
CA ALA A 373 -3.55 6.86 14.75
C ALA A 373 -2.99 7.24 16.12
N GLU A 374 -2.22 6.35 16.73
CA GLU A 374 -1.59 6.61 18.01
C GLU A 374 -0.63 7.82 17.85
N PRO A 375 -0.63 8.80 18.77
CA PRO A 375 0.19 10.00 18.64
C PRO A 375 1.69 9.69 18.73
N GLY A 376 2.51 10.61 18.23
CA GLY A 376 3.97 10.60 18.42
C GLY A 376 4.79 10.48 17.14
N ASP A 377 5.97 11.12 17.17
CA ASP A 377 6.97 11.07 16.10
C ASP A 377 7.84 9.81 16.23
N TRP A 378 8.06 9.11 15.12
CA TRP A 378 9.02 8.01 15.09
C TRP A 378 10.46 8.50 14.87
N PHE A 379 10.65 9.71 14.33
CA PHE A 379 11.96 10.20 13.91
C PHE A 379 12.80 10.67 15.10
N ALA A 380 13.77 9.84 15.49
CA ALA A 380 14.64 10.10 16.64
C ALA A 380 16.11 10.40 16.27
N ALA A 381 16.61 9.88 15.15
CA ALA A 381 18.02 10.01 14.78
C ALA A 381 18.24 10.01 13.27
N SER A 382 19.02 10.97 12.77
CA SER A 382 19.41 11.03 11.35
C SER A 382 20.26 9.83 10.91
N SER A 383 21.07 9.29 11.82
CA SER A 383 21.90 8.10 11.57
C SER A 383 21.08 6.82 11.33
N ALA A 384 19.84 6.75 11.85
CA ALA A 384 18.96 5.60 11.63
C ALA A 384 18.34 5.57 10.22
N VAL A 385 18.22 6.73 9.57
CA VAL A 385 17.57 6.86 8.24
C VAL A 385 18.56 7.04 7.09
N THR A 386 19.68 7.73 7.32
CA THR A 386 20.69 8.03 6.28
C THR A 386 21.19 6.78 5.52
N PRO A 387 21.39 5.60 6.15
CA PRO A 387 21.82 4.40 5.44
C PRO A 387 20.90 3.98 4.29
N TYR A 388 19.59 4.26 4.37
CA TYR A 388 18.63 3.92 3.31
C TYR A 388 18.82 4.74 2.02
N PHE A 389 19.59 5.83 2.08
CA PHE A 389 19.90 6.71 0.96
C PHE A 389 21.30 6.48 0.38
N GLY A 390 21.93 5.34 0.69
CA GLY A 390 23.24 4.98 0.13
C GLY A 390 23.18 4.43 -1.29
N GLU A 391 22.23 3.52 -1.55
CA GLU A 391 22.12 2.81 -2.83
C GLU A 391 20.66 2.47 -3.13
N LEU A 392 20.30 2.50 -4.41
CA LEU A 392 19.02 2.03 -4.94
C LEU A 392 19.28 0.85 -5.88
N ARG A 393 19.12 -0.37 -5.38
CA ARG A 393 19.48 -1.60 -6.10
C ARG A 393 18.37 -2.04 -7.03
N MET A 394 18.74 -2.32 -8.27
CA MET A 394 17.89 -3.09 -9.17
C MET A 394 17.80 -4.54 -8.70
N PRO A 395 16.62 -5.17 -8.75
CA PRO A 395 16.52 -6.60 -8.49
C PRO A 395 17.22 -7.41 -9.59
N LEU A 396 17.84 -8.54 -9.21
CA LEU A 396 18.50 -9.45 -10.15
C LEU A 396 17.52 -10.12 -11.11
N SER A 397 16.34 -10.48 -10.61
CA SER A 397 15.19 -10.92 -11.39
C SER A 397 13.95 -10.17 -10.91
N PHE A 398 13.08 -9.84 -11.84
CA PHE A 398 11.79 -9.21 -11.57
C PHE A 398 10.63 -9.98 -12.18
N GLU A 399 10.86 -10.93 -13.09
CA GLU A 399 9.81 -11.76 -13.67
C GLU A 399 9.25 -12.67 -12.57
N MET A 400 7.94 -12.63 -12.37
CA MET A 400 7.23 -13.31 -11.29
C MET A 400 6.05 -14.14 -11.78
N THR A 401 5.85 -14.30 -13.09
CA THR A 401 4.69 -14.99 -13.65
C THR A 401 4.68 -16.45 -13.23
N ASN A 402 5.81 -17.13 -13.38
CA ASN A 402 5.93 -18.54 -12.98
C ASN A 402 5.82 -18.69 -11.47
N GLU A 403 6.51 -17.85 -10.70
CA GLU A 403 6.50 -17.82 -9.23
C GLU A 403 5.09 -17.59 -8.68
N TYR A 404 4.31 -16.73 -9.33
CA TYR A 404 2.90 -16.49 -9.02
C TYR A 404 2.05 -17.73 -9.29
N GLY A 405 2.23 -18.40 -10.44
CA GLY A 405 1.55 -19.66 -10.76
C GLY A 405 1.91 -20.81 -9.80
N PHE A 406 3.18 -20.91 -9.43
CA PHE A 406 3.64 -21.84 -8.39
C PHE A 406 3.02 -21.51 -7.03
N GLY A 407 2.92 -20.24 -6.68
CA GLY A 407 2.23 -19.77 -5.50
C GLY A 407 0.79 -20.28 -5.46
N LEU A 408 0.03 -20.09 -6.55
CA LEU A 408 -1.38 -20.52 -6.65
C LEU A 408 -1.51 -22.03 -6.52
N SER A 409 -0.64 -22.77 -7.22
CA SER A 409 -0.61 -24.24 -7.16
C SER A 409 -0.31 -24.75 -5.74
N LYS A 410 0.58 -24.08 -5.00
CA LYS A 410 0.89 -24.43 -3.59
C LYS A 410 -0.33 -24.27 -2.67
N VAL A 411 -1.12 -23.21 -2.84
CA VAL A 411 -2.33 -23.00 -2.01
C VAL A 411 -3.39 -24.05 -2.34
N GLU A 412 -3.60 -24.34 -3.62
CA GLU A 412 -4.55 -25.37 -4.05
C GLU A 412 -4.16 -26.76 -3.52
N MET A 413 -2.87 -27.11 -3.61
CA MET A 413 -2.34 -28.35 -3.05
C MET A 413 -2.55 -28.41 -1.53
N ALA A 414 -2.34 -27.31 -0.81
CA ALA A 414 -2.63 -27.28 0.63
C ALA A 414 -4.11 -27.56 0.94
N VAL A 415 -5.04 -27.08 0.11
CA VAL A 415 -6.48 -27.37 0.25
C VAL A 415 -6.76 -28.85 0.04
N LEU A 416 -6.19 -29.46 -1.00
CA LEU A 416 -6.36 -30.88 -1.29
C LEU A 416 -5.79 -31.75 -0.16
N THR A 417 -4.58 -31.45 0.31
CA THR A 417 -3.96 -32.16 1.44
C THR A 417 -4.76 -31.99 2.73
N ALA A 418 -5.22 -30.77 3.07
CA ALA A 418 -6.02 -30.51 4.26
C ALA A 418 -7.37 -31.27 4.25
N GLN A 419 -7.93 -31.51 3.07
CA GLN A 419 -9.12 -32.33 2.88
C GLN A 419 -8.83 -33.83 3.11
N GLU A 420 -7.72 -34.35 2.59
CA GLU A 420 -7.31 -35.76 2.75
C GLU A 420 -7.04 -36.12 4.22
N ILE A 421 -6.38 -35.24 4.97
CA ILE A 421 -6.05 -35.46 6.39
C ILE A 421 -7.21 -35.14 7.36
N GLY A 422 -8.40 -34.77 6.83
CA GLY A 422 -9.60 -34.51 7.64
C GLY A 422 -9.60 -33.21 8.44
N VAL A 423 -8.61 -32.33 8.27
CA VAL A 423 -8.52 -31.02 8.95
C VAL A 423 -9.65 -30.08 8.50
N ALA A 424 -10.14 -30.24 7.27
CA ALA A 424 -11.28 -29.46 6.76
C ALA A 424 -12.65 -29.86 7.34
N ARG A 425 -12.77 -31.00 8.05
CA ARG A 425 -14.05 -31.52 8.57
C ARG A 425 -14.41 -31.03 9.98
N SER A 426 -13.46 -30.46 10.74
CA SER A 426 -13.61 -30.26 12.19
C SER A 426 -13.74 -28.80 12.65
N ARG A 427 -13.92 -27.83 11.73
CA ARG A 427 -13.87 -26.40 12.06
C ARG A 427 -14.92 -25.55 11.33
N LEU A 428 -16.16 -26.05 11.28
CA LEU A 428 -17.34 -25.21 11.06
C LEU A 428 -17.98 -24.89 12.40
#